data_AF-A0A939KT80-F1
#
_entry.id   AF-A0A939KT80-F1
#
_cell.length_a   1.000
_cell.length_b   1.000
_cell.length_c   1.000
_cell.angle_alpha   90.00
_cell.angle_beta   90.00
_cell.angle_gamma   90.00
#
_symmetry.space_group_name_H-M   'P 1'
#
loop_
_entity.id
_entity.type
_entity.pdbx_description
1 polymer ?
#
loop_
_entity_poly.entity_id
_entity_poly.type
_entity_poly.pdbx_seq_one_letter_code
_entity_poly.pdbx_strand_id
1 'polypeptide(L)'
;MIAVLKQPIDKYHHLGIVKAGELLLRPADAISLADELEQMGMLILGVDLWYYLGREIAEDPDSLDLSQVTDVKNNAIIARDFIANKLPSRITFVSLVWE
;
A
#
# COMPACT_ATOMS: atom_id res chain seq x y z
N MET A 1 17.27 9.44 9.46
CA MET A 1 16.08 8.60 9.30
C MET A 1 14.83 9.38 8.89
N ILE A 2 14.44 10.48 9.56
CA ILE A 2 13.22 11.24 9.22
C ILE A 2 13.18 11.79 7.77
N ALA A 3 14.34 12.16 7.20
CA ALA A 3 14.40 12.71 5.83
C ALA A 3 14.17 11.67 4.72
N VAL A 4 14.47 10.39 4.98
CA VAL A 4 14.36 9.30 3.99
C VAL A 4 12.90 8.83 3.87
N LEU A 5 12.17 8.77 4.99
CA LEU A 5 10.75 8.39 5.04
C LEU A 5 9.81 9.44 4.43
N LYS A 6 10.21 10.72 4.40
CA LYS A 6 9.40 11.78 3.78
C LYS A 6 9.38 11.69 2.25
N GLN A 7 10.42 11.15 1.62
CA GLN A 7 10.54 11.13 0.17
C GLN A 7 9.45 10.31 -0.53
N PRO A 8 9.11 9.07 -0.11
CA PRO A 8 8.03 8.32 -0.73
C PRO A 8 6.66 8.95 -0.50
N ILE A 9 6.36 9.40 0.72
CA ILE A 9 5.06 10.00 1.00
C ILE A 9 4.88 11.27 0.16
N ASP A 10 5.84 12.19 0.17
CA ASP A 10 5.75 13.44 -0.62
C ASP A 10 5.67 13.14 -2.13
N LYS A 11 6.37 12.11 -2.60
CA LYS A 11 6.35 11.67 -4.00
C LYS A 11 5.02 11.05 -4.40
N TYR A 12 4.38 10.24 -3.55
CA TYR A 12 3.15 9.53 -3.92
C TYR A 12 1.87 10.29 -3.53
N HIS A 13 1.97 11.28 -2.64
CA HIS A 13 0.82 12.04 -2.15
C HIS A 13 0.00 12.69 -3.27
N HIS A 14 0.64 13.14 -4.35
CA HIS A 14 -0.06 13.76 -5.49
C HIS A 14 -0.75 12.75 -6.43
N LEU A 15 -0.45 11.46 -6.29
CA LEU A 15 -1.05 10.36 -7.07
C LEU A 15 -2.25 9.74 -6.36
N GLY A 16 -2.41 10.01 -5.05
CA GLY A 16 -3.41 9.39 -4.20
C GLY A 16 -4.41 10.37 -3.59
N ILE A 17 -5.25 9.80 -2.72
CA ILE A 17 -6.19 10.54 -1.88
C ILE A 17 -5.86 10.21 -0.43
N VAL A 18 -5.79 11.22 0.44
CA VAL A 18 -5.66 10.96 1.88
C VAL A 18 -7.03 10.77 2.50
N LYS A 19 -7.25 9.62 3.15
CA LYS A 19 -8.47 9.30 3.90
C LYS A 19 -8.11 8.52 5.16
N ALA A 20 -8.74 8.87 6.27
CA ALA A 20 -8.50 8.24 7.57
C ALA A 20 -7.02 8.25 8.03
N GLY A 21 -6.20 9.16 7.49
CA GLY A 21 -4.76 9.21 7.78
C GLY A 21 -3.90 8.35 6.85
N GLU A 22 -4.52 7.62 5.93
CA GLU A 22 -3.85 6.75 4.97
C GLU A 22 -3.78 7.37 3.57
N LEU A 23 -2.69 7.07 2.85
CA LEU A 23 -2.53 7.44 1.45
C LEU A 23 -3.11 6.34 0.56
N LEU A 24 -4.27 6.63 -0.04
CA LEU A 24 -4.97 5.72 -0.93
C LEU A 24 -4.47 5.88 -2.36
N LEU A 25 -3.80 4.85 -2.87
CA LEU A 25 -3.24 4.80 -4.21
C LEU A 25 -4.03 3.86 -5.12
N ARG A 26 -3.96 4.08 -6.44
CA ARG A 26 -4.40 3.05 -7.38
C ARG A 26 -3.45 1.84 -7.30
N PRO A 27 -3.93 0.62 -7.61
CA PRO A 27 -3.10 -0.59 -7.52
C PRO A 27 -1.73 -0.47 -8.23
N ALA A 28 -1.68 0.15 -9.42
CA ALA A 28 -0.43 0.34 -10.15
C ALA A 28 0.58 1.26 -9.43
N ASP A 29 0.09 2.34 -8.82
CA ASP A 29 0.93 3.27 -8.05
C ASP A 29 1.36 2.62 -6.73
N ALA A 30 0.48 1.83 -6.10
CA ALA A 30 0.82 1.08 -4.88
C ALA A 30 1.91 0.02 -5.14
N ILE A 31 1.91 -0.65 -6.30
CA ILE A 31 3.00 -1.56 -6.70
C ILE A 31 4.32 -0.79 -6.83
N SER A 32 4.29 0.39 -7.44
CA SER A 32 5.49 1.24 -7.59
C SER A 32 6.03 1.70 -6.23
N LEU A 33 5.13 2.04 -5.29
CA LEU A 33 5.51 2.35 -3.92
C LEU A 33 6.13 1.12 -3.22
N ALA A 34 5.57 -0.08 -3.41
CA ALA A 34 6.13 -1.31 -2.84
C ALA A 34 7.55 -1.61 -3.36
N ASP A 35 7.81 -1.36 -4.65
CA ASP A 35 9.15 -1.48 -5.23
C ASP A 35 10.15 -0.49 -4.61
N GLU A 36 9.72 0.74 -4.35
CA GLU A 36 10.56 1.75 -3.70
C GLU A 36 10.83 1.41 -2.23
N LEU A 37 9.82 0.94 -1.50
CA LEU A 37 9.99 0.49 -0.11
C LEU A 37 10.99 -0.67 -0.03
N GLU A 38 10.92 -1.64 -0.96
CA GLU A 38 11.92 -2.71 -1.06
C GLU A 38 13.34 -2.16 -1.26
N GLN A 39 13.51 -1.25 -2.22
CA GLN A 39 14.82 -0.63 -2.52
C GLN A 39 15.38 0.16 -1.35
N MET A 40 14.50 0.72 -0.52
CA MET A 40 14.85 1.46 0.69
C MET A 40 15.13 0.54 1.89
N GLY A 41 14.92 -0.78 1.75
CA GLY A 41 15.12 -1.74 2.84
C GLY A 41 14.00 -1.72 3.88
N MET A 42 12.80 -1.25 3.51
CA MET A 42 11.67 -1.07 4.41
C MET A 42 10.71 -2.26 4.35
N LEU A 43 10.12 -2.61 5.50
CA LEU A 43 9.11 -3.65 5.60
C LEU A 43 7.71 -3.07 5.38
N ILE A 44 6.94 -3.70 4.52
CA ILE A 44 5.50 -3.48 4.37
C ILE A 44 4.81 -4.35 5.44
N LEU A 45 4.18 -3.70 6.40
CA LEU A 45 3.45 -4.36 7.49
C LEU A 45 2.06 -4.81 7.08
N GLY A 46 1.44 -4.16 6.09
CA GLY A 46 0.11 -4.51 5.63
C GLY A 46 -0.29 -3.82 4.34
N VAL A 47 -1.36 -4.35 3.74
CA VAL A 47 -2.01 -3.80 2.54
C VAL A 47 -3.49 -3.62 2.84
N ASP A 48 -3.89 -2.38 3.06
CA ASP A 48 -5.28 -2.02 3.34
C ASP A 48 -6.05 -1.72 2.06
N LEU A 49 -7.29 -2.19 2.03
CA LEU A 49 -8.10 -2.26 0.83
C LEU A 49 -9.27 -1.28 0.91
N TRP A 50 -9.49 -0.54 -0.17
CA TRP A 50 -10.49 0.53 -0.19
C TRP A 50 -11.28 0.52 -1.49
N TYR A 51 -12.59 0.76 -1.39
CA TYR A 51 -13.50 0.77 -2.54
C TYR A 51 -14.52 1.89 -2.46
N TYR A 52 -15.16 2.20 -3.59
CA TYR A 52 -16.29 3.12 -3.61
C TYR A 52 -17.58 2.42 -3.17
N LEU A 53 -18.21 2.95 -2.14
CA LEU A 53 -19.59 2.65 -1.76
C LEU A 53 -20.46 3.86 -2.12
N GLY A 54 -20.98 3.86 -3.35
CA GLY A 54 -21.66 5.02 -3.92
C GLY A 54 -20.71 6.18 -4.16
N ARG A 55 -20.88 7.29 -3.43
CA ARG A 55 -19.98 8.46 -3.49
C ARG A 55 -18.94 8.48 -2.38
N GLU A 56 -19.02 7.54 -1.45
CA GLU A 56 -18.09 7.44 -0.33
C GLU A 56 -17.03 6.40 -0.62
N ILE A 57 -15.89 6.54 0.04
CA ILE A 57 -14.85 5.52 0.07
C ILE A 57 -15.00 4.77 1.39
N ALA A 58 -15.01 3.45 1.33
CA ALA A 58 -15.09 2.56 2.48
C ALA A 58 -13.88 1.62 2.49
N GLU A 59 -13.47 1.23 3.69
CA GLU A 59 -12.45 0.21 3.92
C GLU A 59 -13.05 -1.18 3.72
N ASP A 60 -12.25 -2.09 3.20
CA ASP A 60 -12.60 -3.48 2.98
C ASP A 60 -11.96 -4.37 4.04
N PRO A 61 -12.70 -5.34 4.63
CA PRO A 61 -12.15 -6.18 5.70
C PRO A 61 -11.11 -7.21 5.22
N ASP A 62 -10.97 -7.43 3.91
CA ASP A 62 -10.07 -8.46 3.35
C ASP A 62 -8.61 -7.95 3.20
N SER A 63 -8.16 -7.02 4.08
CA SER A 63 -6.78 -6.52 4.11
C SER A 63 -5.75 -7.65 4.29
N LEU A 64 -4.55 -7.43 3.77
CA LEU A 64 -3.44 -8.36 3.92
C LEU A 64 -2.53 -7.92 5.07
N ASP A 65 -2.37 -8.78 6.08
CA ASP A 65 -1.39 -8.61 7.16
C ASP A 65 -0.05 -9.26 6.77
N LEU A 66 1.03 -8.47 6.83
CA LEU A 66 2.41 -8.88 6.55
C LEU A 66 3.35 -8.66 7.75
N SER A 67 2.81 -8.32 8.92
CA SER A 67 3.58 -7.97 10.13
C SER A 67 4.55 -9.05 10.59
N GLN A 68 4.32 -10.31 10.21
CA GLN A 68 5.18 -11.45 10.56
C GLN A 68 6.25 -11.79 9.50
N VAL A 69 6.24 -11.10 8.35
CA VAL A 69 7.20 -11.35 7.26
C VAL A 69 8.37 -10.38 7.37
N THR A 70 9.51 -10.86 7.85
CA THR A 70 10.68 -10.02 8.20
C THR A 70 11.73 -9.91 7.09
N ASP A 71 11.64 -10.71 6.03
CA ASP A 71 12.51 -10.59 4.86
C ASP A 71 11.95 -9.54 3.90
N VAL A 72 12.63 -8.40 3.76
CA VAL A 72 12.19 -7.25 2.95
C VAL A 72 11.82 -7.65 1.52
N LYS A 73 12.63 -8.49 0.89
CA LYS A 73 12.41 -8.89 -0.50
C LYS A 73 11.17 -9.76 -0.64
N ASN A 74 11.05 -10.80 0.18
CA ASN A 74 9.89 -11.68 0.18
C ASN A 74 8.62 -10.93 0.60
N ASN A 75 8.72 -10.03 1.57
CA ASN A 75 7.66 -9.15 2.02
C ASN A 75 7.08 -8.31 0.86
N ALA A 76 7.95 -7.61 0.11
CA ALA A 76 7.53 -6.83 -1.05
C ALA A 76 6.98 -7.69 -2.20
N ILE A 77 7.53 -8.89 -2.42
CA ILE A 77 7.00 -9.86 -3.41
C ILE A 77 5.56 -10.25 -3.06
N ILE A 78 5.27 -10.57 -1.80
CA ILE A 78 3.93 -10.96 -1.37
C ILE A 78 2.96 -9.80 -1.53
N ALA A 79 3.35 -8.59 -1.11
CA ALA A 79 2.53 -7.39 -1.26
C ALA A 79 2.17 -7.12 -2.73
N ARG A 80 3.16 -7.16 -3.63
CA ARG A 80 2.93 -6.96 -5.08
C ARG A 80 2.06 -8.04 -5.69
N ASP A 81 2.29 -9.31 -5.37
CA ASP A 81 1.48 -10.41 -5.88
C ASP A 81 0.01 -10.27 -5.42
N PHE A 82 -0.20 -9.85 -4.18
CA PHE A 82 -1.53 -9.58 -3.68
C PHE A 82 -2.23 -8.46 -4.44
N ILE A 83 -1.54 -7.33 -4.63
CA ILE A 83 -2.08 -6.15 -5.33
C ILE A 83 -2.32 -6.45 -6.82
N ALA A 84 -1.42 -7.19 -7.48
CA ALA A 84 -1.52 -7.45 -8.91
C ALA A 84 -2.51 -8.57 -9.25
N ASN A 85 -2.57 -9.63 -8.45
CA ASN A 85 -3.20 -10.89 -8.85
C ASN A 85 -4.33 -11.35 -7.92
N LYS A 86 -4.44 -10.80 -6.71
CA LYS A 86 -5.37 -11.31 -5.68
C LYS A 86 -6.36 -10.26 -5.17
N LEU A 87 -6.33 -9.03 -5.68
CA LEU A 87 -7.31 -8.02 -5.30
C LEU A 87 -8.73 -8.44 -5.66
N PRO A 88 -9.69 -8.33 -4.73
CA PRO A 88 -11.10 -8.41 -5.08
C PRO A 88 -11.46 -7.36 -6.13
N SER A 89 -12.30 -7.71 -7.09
CA SER A 89 -12.66 -6.85 -8.24
C SER A 89 -13.34 -5.54 -7.88
N ARG A 90 -13.84 -5.41 -6.64
CA ARG A 90 -14.46 -4.19 -6.09
C ARG A 90 -13.43 -3.15 -5.63
N ILE A 91 -12.20 -3.57 -5.36
CA ILE A 91 -11.17 -2.69 -4.81
C ILE A 91 -10.76 -1.65 -5.84
N THR A 92 -10.73 -0.41 -5.38
CA THR A 92 -10.41 0.76 -6.19
C THR A 92 -9.07 1.38 -5.80
N PHE A 93 -8.78 1.34 -4.50
CA PHE A 93 -7.56 1.90 -3.92
C PHE A 93 -6.94 0.93 -2.93
N VAL A 94 -5.64 1.11 -2.73
CA VAL A 94 -4.81 0.35 -1.82
C VAL A 94 -3.99 1.34 -1.00
N SER A 95 -3.82 1.05 0.28
CA SER A 95 -2.91 1.72 1.18
C SER A 95 -1.86 0.71 1.64
N LEU A 96 -0.60 1.14 1.72
CA LEU A 96 0.48 0.32 2.28
C LEU A 96 0.76 0.84 3.69
N VAL A 97 0.95 -0.09 4.63
CA VAL A 97 1.47 0.23 5.97
C VAL A 97 2.92 -0.26 6.02
N TRP A 98 3.86 0.53 6.55
CA TRP A 98 5.29 0.18 6.55
C TRP A 98 6.04 0.75 7.76
N GLU A 99 7.22 0.19 8.06
CA GLU A 99 8.13 0.59 9.16
C GLU A 99 9.02 1.81 8.86
#